data_AF-A0A9K3KHU5-F1
#
_entry.id   AF-A0A9K3KHU5-F1
#
_cell.length_a   1.000
_cell.length_b   1.000
_cell.length_c   1.000
_cell.angle_alpha   90.00
_cell.angle_beta   90.00
_cell.angle_gamma   90.00
#
_symmetry.space_group_name_H-M   'P 1'
#
loop_
_entity.id
_entity.type
_entity.pdbx_description
1 polymer ?
#
loop_
_entity_poly.entity_id
_entity_poly.type
_entity_poly.pdbx_seq_one_letter_code
_entity_poly.pdbx_strand_id
1 'polypeptide(L)'
;MNPSSPEETETANTTVLACDDSSYLLSENDVNQMPQPQQSLTLPQPPSSSPSSCSDNDDDPILPDAVLDMMDWDGDYGPTLTGRPPKCLYLSCDADNLNQYQCLIRQNMEFFEATQHDLSIKVRGRNKPIVLGQVGLRCMHCCKVMSPGQHASPSSSTHAPKGSVYYPQILLGIYQSAQTLANGHWIDPEDHQKCTAIQPFVRQQMQQLKECTTVERQYSQGKEYWATQAAVLGVIEHPQWGLRFKPLDTPHV
;
A
#
# COMPACT_ATOMS: atom_id res chain seq x y z
N MET A 1 61.88 46.76 -11.00
CA MET A 1 61.09 46.21 -12.12
C MET A 1 59.65 46.09 -11.63
N ASN A 2 58.78 46.80 -12.33
CA ASN A 2 57.33 46.94 -12.21
C ASN A 2 56.62 45.59 -12.61
N PRO A 3 55.28 45.45 -12.59
CA PRO A 3 54.34 45.48 -11.46
C PRO A 3 53.20 44.41 -11.62
N SER A 4 52.12 44.52 -10.84
CA SER A 4 50.73 44.08 -11.19
C SER A 4 50.44 42.57 -11.16
N SER A 5 49.30 42.02 -10.70
CA SER A 5 47.92 42.51 -10.57
C SER A 5 47.08 41.55 -9.68
N PRO A 6 45.79 41.86 -9.38
CA PRO A 6 45.03 41.42 -8.20
C PRO A 6 43.84 40.45 -8.49
N GLU A 7 43.05 40.20 -7.42
CA GLU A 7 41.66 39.68 -7.38
C GLU A 7 41.45 38.24 -7.90
N GLU A 8 40.66 37.36 -7.26
CA GLU A 8 39.21 37.48 -7.12
C GLU A 8 38.68 36.82 -5.83
N THR A 9 37.72 37.52 -5.23
CA THR A 9 36.77 37.05 -4.22
C THR A 9 35.65 36.24 -4.87
N GLU A 10 35.33 35.05 -4.35
CA GLU A 10 34.09 34.36 -4.69
C GLU A 10 33.31 34.00 -3.42
N THR A 11 32.42 34.91 -3.04
CA THR A 11 31.34 34.69 -2.08
C THR A 11 30.22 33.92 -2.77
N ALA A 12 30.06 32.63 -2.45
CA ALA A 12 28.92 31.86 -2.89
C ALA A 12 27.66 32.26 -2.10
N ASN A 13 26.76 32.95 -2.80
CA ASN A 13 25.38 33.22 -2.41
C ASN A 13 24.67 31.91 -2.01
N THR A 14 24.33 31.78 -0.73
CA THR A 14 23.31 30.84 -0.27
C THR A 14 21.95 31.52 -0.45
N THR A 15 21.28 31.23 -1.57
CA THR A 15 19.89 31.60 -1.79
C THR A 15 19.02 30.76 -0.86
N VAL A 16 18.60 31.38 0.23
CA VAL A 16 17.56 30.90 1.13
C VAL A 16 16.24 31.05 0.38
N LEU A 17 15.61 29.94 -0.03
CA LEU A 17 14.23 29.95 -0.49
C LEU A 17 13.34 30.16 0.75
N ALA A 18 13.02 31.43 1.00
CA ALA A 18 11.97 31.82 1.91
C ALA A 18 10.62 31.40 1.31
N CYS A 19 9.89 30.57 2.04
CA CYS A 19 8.46 30.35 1.80
C CYS A 19 7.74 31.52 2.47
N ASP A 20 7.18 32.41 1.64
CA ASP A 20 6.48 33.59 2.09
C ASP A 20 5.26 33.27 2.97
N ASP A 21 5.21 34.03 4.05
CA ASP A 21 4.17 34.16 5.05
C ASP A 21 2.95 34.83 4.42
N SER A 22 1.86 34.08 4.27
CA SER A 22 0.57 34.65 3.89
C SER A 22 -0.48 34.28 4.94
N SER A 23 -0.56 35.18 5.92
CA SER A 23 -1.65 35.35 6.87
C SER A 23 -3.02 35.14 6.24
N TYR A 24 -3.77 34.17 6.73
CA TYR A 24 -5.23 34.14 6.60
C TYR A 24 -5.85 34.21 8.00
N LEU A 25 -6.38 35.40 8.30
CA LEU A 25 -7.31 35.62 9.39
C LEU A 25 -8.62 34.88 9.06
N LEU A 26 -8.99 33.90 9.88
CA LEU A 26 -10.35 33.38 9.92
C LEU A 26 -11.01 33.86 11.21
N SER A 27 -12.02 34.69 11.00
CA SER A 27 -12.97 35.18 11.99
C SER A 27 -13.76 34.04 12.63
N GLU A 28 -13.82 34.06 13.95
CA GLU A 28 -14.77 33.31 14.75
C GLU A 28 -16.17 33.91 14.59
N ASN A 29 -17.15 33.06 14.24
CA ASN A 29 -18.55 33.07 14.68
C ASN A 29 -19.41 32.30 13.66
N ASP A 30 -19.94 31.14 14.05
CA ASP A 30 -21.38 30.96 14.17
C ASP A 30 -21.70 29.58 14.76
N VAL A 31 -22.12 29.60 16.02
CA VAL A 31 -22.80 28.49 16.70
C VAL A 31 -24.25 28.56 16.27
N ASN A 32 -24.70 27.66 15.39
CA ASN A 32 -26.13 27.41 15.23
C ASN A 32 -26.46 25.95 14.86
N GLN A 33 -27.01 25.27 15.87
CA GLN A 33 -28.20 24.42 15.83
C GLN A 33 -28.25 23.28 14.80
N MET A 34 -28.04 22.06 15.30
CA MET A 34 -28.47 20.81 14.68
C MET A 34 -30.00 20.67 14.73
N PRO A 35 -30.69 20.37 13.62
CA PRO A 35 -32.02 19.82 13.64
C PRO A 35 -31.99 18.28 13.75
N GLN A 36 -32.85 17.75 14.60
CA GLN A 36 -33.17 16.32 14.74
C GLN A 36 -33.93 15.82 13.49
N PRO A 37 -33.63 14.63 12.93
CA PRO A 37 -34.52 13.98 11.99
C PRO A 37 -35.53 13.09 12.75
N GLN A 38 -36.77 13.56 12.77
CA GLN A 38 -37.95 12.77 13.08
C GLN A 38 -38.50 12.09 11.81
N GLN A 39 -39.10 10.91 12.04
CA GLN A 39 -40.16 10.25 11.27
C GLN A 39 -39.78 9.25 10.16
N SER A 40 -39.85 7.98 10.58
CA SER A 40 -40.63 6.88 9.98
C SER A 40 -41.37 7.17 8.67
N LEU A 41 -40.96 6.49 7.60
CA LEU A 41 -41.79 6.24 6.41
C LEU A 41 -41.83 4.74 6.10
N THR A 42 -43.06 4.27 6.00
CA THR A 42 -43.53 2.90 5.77
C THR A 42 -43.23 2.46 4.33
N LEU A 43 -42.62 1.29 4.18
CA LEU A 43 -42.42 0.63 2.89
C LEU A 43 -43.73 -0.03 2.40
N PRO A 44 -44.18 0.20 1.15
CA PRO A 44 -45.23 -0.61 0.54
C PRO A 44 -44.66 -1.94 0.02
N GLN A 45 -45.37 -3.04 0.31
CA GLN A 45 -45.07 -4.36 -0.26
C GLN A 45 -45.43 -4.44 -1.75
N PRO A 46 -44.66 -5.16 -2.58
CA PRO A 46 -45.04 -5.45 -3.95
C PRO A 46 -46.03 -6.65 -4.02
N PRO A 47 -47.00 -6.64 -4.94
CA PRO A 47 -47.91 -7.76 -5.14
C PRO A 47 -47.24 -8.92 -5.88
N SER A 48 -47.63 -10.12 -5.45
CA SER A 48 -47.35 -11.42 -6.04
C SER A 48 -48.13 -11.64 -7.35
N SER A 49 -47.44 -12.09 -8.39
CA SER A 49 -48.05 -12.79 -9.53
C SER A 49 -47.05 -13.76 -10.17
N SER A 50 -47.44 -15.04 -10.18
CA SER A 50 -46.87 -16.14 -10.97
C SER A 50 -47.61 -16.24 -12.32
N PRO A 51 -47.38 -17.30 -13.13
CA PRO A 51 -46.32 -17.46 -14.13
C PRO A 51 -46.88 -17.38 -15.57
N SER A 52 -46.05 -17.02 -16.55
CA SER A 52 -46.40 -17.14 -17.98
C SER A 52 -45.26 -17.75 -18.79
N SER A 53 -45.67 -18.70 -19.62
CA SER A 53 -44.95 -19.63 -20.49
C SER A 53 -44.37 -19.01 -21.77
N CYS A 54 -43.51 -19.83 -22.40
CA CYS A 54 -42.97 -19.81 -23.78
C CYS A 54 -42.18 -18.56 -24.20
N SER A 55 -40.94 -18.68 -24.66
CA SER A 55 -40.63 -19.24 -25.99
C SER A 55 -39.17 -19.65 -26.10
N ASP A 56 -38.93 -20.78 -26.75
CA ASP A 56 -37.64 -21.22 -27.28
C ASP A 56 -37.05 -20.15 -28.20
N ASN A 57 -35.80 -19.76 -27.95
CA ASN A 57 -34.91 -19.12 -28.90
C ASN A 57 -33.52 -19.72 -28.65
N ASP A 58 -33.26 -20.84 -29.32
CA ASP A 58 -31.91 -21.35 -29.56
C ASP A 58 -31.24 -20.44 -30.60
N ASP A 59 -30.49 -19.45 -30.13
CA ASP A 59 -29.49 -18.74 -30.94
C ASP A 59 -28.42 -18.20 -29.97
N ASP A 60 -27.63 -19.13 -29.42
CA ASP A 60 -26.36 -18.80 -28.78
C ASP A 60 -25.43 -18.20 -29.84
N PRO A 61 -24.97 -16.94 -29.71
CA PRO A 61 -23.90 -16.46 -30.54
C PRO A 61 -22.64 -17.25 -30.19
N ILE A 62 -22.21 -18.08 -31.14
CA ILE A 62 -20.89 -18.73 -31.15
C ILE A 62 -19.85 -17.63 -30.95
N LEU A 63 -19.40 -17.47 -29.71
CA LEU A 63 -18.24 -16.67 -29.40
C LEU A 63 -17.06 -17.30 -30.14
N PRO A 64 -16.26 -16.52 -30.86
CA PRO A 64 -15.12 -17.06 -31.57
C PRO A 64 -14.18 -17.75 -30.57
N ASP A 65 -13.68 -18.94 -30.95
CA ASP A 65 -12.69 -19.80 -30.26
C ASP A 65 -11.38 -19.09 -29.81
N ALA A 66 -11.29 -17.77 -29.94
CA ALA A 66 -10.12 -16.94 -29.67
C ALA A 66 -10.12 -16.28 -28.28
N VAL A 67 -10.94 -16.74 -27.33
CA VAL A 67 -10.94 -16.22 -25.93
C VAL A 67 -10.57 -17.29 -24.90
N LEU A 68 -10.07 -18.45 -25.33
CA LEU A 68 -9.57 -19.52 -24.45
C LEU A 68 -8.03 -19.65 -24.40
N ASP A 69 -7.30 -18.71 -25.01
CA ASP A 69 -5.83 -18.60 -24.84
C ASP A 69 -5.43 -17.75 -23.62
N MET A 70 -6.33 -17.59 -22.64
CA MET A 70 -6.00 -17.02 -21.33
C MET A 70 -5.58 -18.12 -20.35
N MET A 71 -4.28 -18.39 -20.38
CA MET A 71 -3.48 -18.94 -19.27
C MET A 71 -3.82 -20.38 -18.85
N ASP A 72 -3.07 -21.29 -19.45
CA ASP A 72 -2.69 -22.60 -18.93
C ASP A 72 -1.98 -22.45 -17.56
N TRP A 73 -2.74 -22.11 -16.51
CA TRP A 73 -2.29 -22.07 -15.11
C TRP A 73 -2.39 -23.49 -14.53
N ASP A 74 -1.67 -24.44 -15.13
CA ASP A 74 -1.58 -25.83 -14.64
C ASP A 74 -0.67 -25.98 -13.41
N GLY A 75 -0.11 -24.87 -12.92
CA GLY A 75 0.61 -24.84 -11.66
C GLY A 75 -0.36 -24.86 -10.48
N ASP A 76 -0.58 -26.05 -9.91
CA ASP A 76 -1.16 -26.28 -8.58
C ASP A 76 -0.24 -25.72 -7.48
N TYR A 77 0.00 -24.41 -7.53
CA TYR A 77 0.67 -23.65 -6.49
C TYR A 77 -0.35 -23.35 -5.38
N GLY A 78 -0.85 -24.42 -4.76
CA GLY A 78 -1.67 -24.36 -3.56
C GLY A 78 -0.99 -23.56 -2.44
N PRO A 79 -1.67 -23.32 -1.30
CA PRO A 79 -1.20 -22.46 -0.22
C PRO A 79 0.06 -23.02 0.48
N THR A 80 1.21 -22.84 -0.15
CA THR A 80 2.54 -23.29 0.27
C THR A 80 3.50 -22.10 0.29
N LEU A 81 4.58 -22.22 1.05
CA LEU A 81 5.67 -21.24 1.08
C LEU A 81 6.61 -21.49 -0.10
N THR A 82 7.04 -20.44 -0.80
CA THR A 82 8.11 -20.54 -1.79
C THR A 82 9.49 -20.57 -1.14
N GLY A 83 9.60 -20.16 0.13
CA GLY A 83 10.86 -20.06 0.85
C GLY A 83 11.68 -18.83 0.45
N ARG A 84 11.09 -17.91 -0.32
CA ARG A 84 11.78 -16.68 -0.71
C ARG A 84 12.01 -15.80 0.52
N PRO A 85 13.22 -15.22 0.67
CA PRO A 85 13.45 -14.26 1.73
C PRO A 85 12.62 -12.99 1.48
N PRO A 86 12.32 -12.22 2.55
CA PRO A 86 11.68 -10.92 2.40
C PRO A 86 12.43 -10.02 1.41
N LYS A 87 11.67 -9.21 0.65
CA LYS A 87 12.21 -8.33 -0.40
C LYS A 87 11.90 -6.88 -0.10
N CYS A 88 12.93 -6.04 0.02
CA CYS A 88 12.76 -4.59 0.08
C CYS A 88 11.94 -4.11 -1.12
N LEU A 89 10.99 -3.21 -0.90
CA LEU A 89 10.16 -2.67 -1.98
C LEU A 89 10.92 -1.72 -2.88
N TYR A 90 11.95 -1.05 -2.36
CA TYR A 90 12.71 -0.05 -3.09
C TYR A 90 13.60 -0.67 -4.18
N LEU A 91 13.56 -0.07 -5.36
CA LEU A 91 14.42 -0.38 -6.50
C LEU A 91 15.20 0.88 -6.90
N SER A 92 16.39 0.71 -7.48
CA SER A 92 17.25 1.84 -7.85
C SER A 92 16.62 2.79 -8.87
N CYS A 93 15.72 2.30 -9.72
CA CYS A 93 14.97 3.10 -10.69
C CYS A 93 13.73 3.81 -10.11
N ASP A 94 13.43 3.63 -8.82
CA ASP A 94 12.29 4.31 -8.19
C ASP A 94 12.46 5.83 -8.22
N ALA A 95 13.70 6.34 -8.06
CA ALA A 95 13.99 7.78 -8.03
C ALA A 95 13.67 8.49 -9.36
N ASP A 96 13.63 7.74 -10.48
CA ASP A 96 13.31 8.27 -11.80
C ASP A 96 11.79 8.36 -12.05
N ASN A 97 10.99 7.67 -11.24
CA ASN A 97 9.56 7.45 -11.52
C ASN A 97 8.64 7.88 -10.36
N LEU A 98 9.19 8.04 -9.16
CA LEU A 98 8.47 8.36 -7.94
C LEU A 98 9.08 9.58 -7.27
N ASN A 99 8.23 10.39 -6.63
CA ASN A 99 8.72 11.45 -5.77
C ASN A 99 9.46 10.90 -4.55
N GLN A 100 10.21 11.78 -3.89
CA GLN A 100 11.06 11.41 -2.74
C GLN A 100 10.25 10.80 -1.59
N TYR A 101 9.01 11.27 -1.35
CA TYR A 101 8.13 10.69 -0.33
C TYR A 101 7.82 9.22 -0.62
N GLN A 102 7.43 8.90 -1.85
CA GLN A 102 7.12 7.53 -2.28
C GLN A 102 8.36 6.63 -2.27
N CYS A 103 9.52 7.14 -2.69
CA CYS A 103 10.80 6.44 -2.58
C CYS A 103 11.11 6.08 -1.12
N LEU A 104 10.98 7.06 -0.22
CA LEU A 104 11.28 6.88 1.20
C LEU A 104 10.33 5.85 1.84
N ILE A 105 9.05 5.83 1.47
CA ILE A 105 8.14 4.77 1.91
C ILE A 105 8.66 3.40 1.49
N ARG A 106 9.00 3.22 0.21
CA ARG A 106 9.43 1.93 -0.35
C ARG A 106 10.73 1.43 0.27
N GLN A 107 11.64 2.33 0.65
CA GLN A 107 12.89 1.99 1.34
C GLN A 107 12.67 1.41 2.74
N ASN A 108 11.52 1.70 3.36
CA ASN A 108 11.22 1.32 4.74
C ASN A 108 10.21 0.16 4.83
N MET A 109 9.91 -0.49 3.70
CA MET A 109 9.00 -1.65 3.62
C MET A 109 9.66 -2.85 2.95
N GLU A 110 9.15 -4.02 3.29
CA GLU A 110 9.48 -5.26 2.59
C GLU A 110 8.24 -6.11 2.32
N PHE A 111 8.27 -6.86 1.22
CA PHE A 111 7.39 -7.99 0.95
C PHE A 111 7.86 -9.21 1.74
N PHE A 112 6.92 -10.03 2.19
CA PHE A 112 7.21 -11.29 2.89
C PHE A 112 6.07 -12.29 2.69
N GLU A 113 6.35 -13.57 2.93
CA GLU A 113 5.33 -14.64 2.89
C GLU A 113 4.63 -14.78 4.23
N ALA A 114 3.30 -14.88 4.20
CA ALA A 114 2.50 -15.28 5.36
C ALA A 114 2.90 -16.69 5.81
N THR A 115 3.24 -16.80 7.08
CA THR A 115 3.60 -18.05 7.76
C THR A 115 2.39 -18.63 8.50
N GLN A 116 2.56 -19.83 9.09
CA GLN A 116 1.52 -20.45 9.90
C GLN A 116 1.04 -19.57 11.06
N HIS A 117 1.92 -18.73 11.62
CA HIS A 117 1.57 -17.80 12.69
C HIS A 117 0.55 -16.76 12.21
N ASP A 118 0.68 -16.30 10.98
CA ASP A 118 -0.14 -15.23 10.42
C ASP A 118 -1.59 -15.69 10.15
N LEU A 119 -1.79 -17.00 9.95
CA LEU A 119 -3.12 -17.59 9.71
C LEU A 119 -4.02 -17.56 10.95
N SER A 120 -3.42 -17.58 12.13
CA SER A 120 -4.17 -17.62 13.40
C SER A 120 -4.89 -16.32 13.72
N ILE A 121 -4.66 -15.28 12.92
CA ILE A 121 -5.03 -13.90 13.24
C ILE A 121 -6.36 -13.55 12.59
N LYS A 122 -7.36 -13.34 13.43
CA LYS A 122 -8.64 -12.76 13.01
C LYS A 122 -8.47 -11.25 12.84
N VAL A 123 -8.10 -10.82 11.64
CA VAL A 123 -8.12 -9.39 11.28
C VAL A 123 -9.57 -8.96 11.09
N ARG A 124 -10.11 -8.18 12.04
CA ARG A 124 -11.47 -7.61 11.93
C ARG A 124 -11.58 -6.77 10.65
N GLY A 125 -12.67 -6.96 9.90
CA GLY A 125 -12.97 -6.19 8.69
C GLY A 125 -12.33 -6.71 7.41
N ARG A 126 -11.61 -7.84 7.44
CA ARG A 126 -11.11 -8.49 6.22
C ARG A 126 -12.11 -9.56 5.75
N ASN A 127 -12.54 -9.45 4.50
CA ASN A 127 -13.54 -10.36 3.92
C ASN A 127 -12.98 -11.73 3.53
N LYS A 128 -11.65 -11.84 3.32
CA LYS A 128 -10.96 -13.10 2.97
C LYS A 128 -9.97 -13.47 4.08
N PRO A 129 -9.78 -14.75 4.43
CA PRO A 129 -8.71 -15.13 5.34
C PRO A 129 -7.31 -14.82 4.75
N ILE A 130 -6.29 -14.83 5.61
CA ILE A 130 -4.89 -14.90 5.15
C ILE A 130 -4.60 -16.38 4.89
N VAL A 131 -3.86 -16.69 3.83
CA VAL A 131 -3.48 -18.06 3.46
C VAL A 131 -1.97 -18.24 3.48
N LEU A 132 -1.50 -19.47 3.71
CA LEU A 132 -0.08 -19.77 3.82
C LEU A 132 0.63 -19.40 2.51
N GLY A 133 1.75 -18.68 2.60
CA GLY A 133 2.50 -18.17 1.45
C GLY A 133 1.88 -16.94 0.77
N GLN A 134 0.79 -16.39 1.29
CA GLN A 134 0.27 -15.11 0.79
C GLN A 134 1.33 -14.01 1.00
N VAL A 135 1.65 -13.26 -0.05
CA VAL A 135 2.55 -12.11 0.05
C VAL A 135 1.85 -10.96 0.76
N GLY A 136 2.45 -10.56 1.87
CA GLY A 136 2.14 -9.33 2.59
C GLY A 136 3.22 -8.29 2.41
N LEU A 137 2.96 -7.08 2.89
CA LEU A 137 3.94 -6.03 3.08
C LEU A 137 3.98 -5.61 4.55
N ARG A 138 5.18 -5.27 5.03
CA ARG A 138 5.38 -4.90 6.44
C ARG A 138 6.45 -3.82 6.62
N CYS A 139 6.44 -3.21 7.79
CA CYS A 139 7.53 -2.33 8.23
C CYS A 139 8.79 -3.15 8.51
N MET A 140 9.90 -2.84 7.82
CA MET A 140 11.17 -3.54 7.99
C MET A 140 11.85 -3.28 9.34
N HIS A 141 11.43 -2.25 10.07
CA HIS A 141 12.00 -1.93 11.39
C HIS A 141 11.34 -2.77 12.47
N CYS A 142 10.01 -2.88 12.40
CA CYS A 142 9.26 -3.71 13.31
C CYS A 142 9.64 -5.19 13.18
N CYS A 143 9.89 -5.70 11.97
CA CYS A 143 10.23 -7.12 11.82
C CYS A 143 11.57 -7.50 12.47
N LYS A 144 12.52 -6.55 12.57
CA LYS A 144 13.85 -6.79 13.17
C LYS A 144 13.85 -6.84 14.68
N VAL A 145 12.86 -6.20 15.31
CA VAL A 145 12.71 -6.17 16.78
C VAL A 145 11.77 -7.26 17.29
N MET A 146 11.14 -8.02 16.39
CA MET A 146 10.26 -9.15 16.73
C MET A 146 11.05 -10.45 16.82
N SER A 147 10.57 -11.39 17.63
CA SER A 147 11.12 -12.76 17.63
C SER A 147 10.82 -13.44 16.28
N PRO A 148 11.69 -14.34 15.80
CA PRO A 148 11.47 -15.06 14.54
C PRO A 148 10.09 -15.73 14.50
N GLY A 149 9.34 -15.54 13.41
CA GLY A 149 8.01 -16.14 13.21
C GLY A 149 6.84 -15.37 13.82
N GLN A 150 7.07 -14.25 14.52
CA GLN A 150 6.01 -13.36 14.98
C GLN A 150 5.88 -12.21 13.99
N HIS A 151 4.98 -12.32 13.02
CA HIS A 151 4.82 -11.30 11.97
C HIS A 151 3.48 -10.59 12.01
N ALA A 152 2.51 -11.05 12.80
CA ALA A 152 1.26 -10.34 12.97
C ALA A 152 0.60 -10.65 14.33
N SER A 153 -0.14 -9.68 14.90
CA SER A 153 -1.31 -9.88 15.79
C SER A 153 -1.81 -8.54 16.37
N PRO A 154 -3.10 -8.44 16.76
CA PRO A 154 -3.64 -7.32 17.50
C PRO A 154 -3.43 -7.49 19.01
N SER A 155 -2.72 -6.55 19.63
CA SER A 155 -2.83 -6.16 21.06
C SER A 155 -2.01 -6.84 22.17
N SER A 156 -0.85 -7.46 21.89
CA SER A 156 0.10 -7.84 22.97
C SER A 156 1.55 -7.44 22.66
N SER A 157 2.34 -7.21 23.71
CA SER A 157 3.73 -6.72 23.70
C SER A 157 4.75 -7.62 22.98
N THR A 158 4.32 -8.78 22.48
CA THR A 158 5.15 -9.77 21.77
C THR A 158 4.75 -9.95 20.29
N HIS A 159 3.90 -9.07 19.76
CA HIS A 159 3.40 -9.17 18.39
C HIS A 159 3.68 -7.91 17.56
N ALA A 160 3.50 -8.04 16.24
CA ALA A 160 3.66 -6.91 15.33
C ALA A 160 2.79 -5.72 15.77
N PRO A 161 3.37 -4.51 15.85
CA PRO A 161 2.60 -3.31 16.17
C PRO A 161 1.40 -3.18 15.23
N LYS A 162 0.28 -2.68 15.75
CA LYS A 162 -0.93 -2.44 14.96
C LYS A 162 -0.58 -1.59 13.73
N GLY A 163 -1.11 -1.98 12.58
CA GLY A 163 -0.88 -1.26 11.32
C GLY A 163 0.54 -1.39 10.76
N SER A 164 1.41 -2.26 11.30
CA SER A 164 2.75 -2.47 10.75
C SER A 164 2.80 -3.51 9.62
N VAL A 165 1.69 -4.21 9.35
CA VAL A 165 1.59 -5.32 8.38
C VAL A 165 0.24 -5.29 7.65
N TYR A 166 0.28 -5.53 6.33
CA TYR A 166 -0.91 -5.64 5.47
C TYR A 166 -0.76 -6.77 4.44
N TYR A 167 -1.88 -7.36 4.04
CA TYR A 167 -1.94 -8.44 3.04
C TYR A 167 -2.84 -8.04 1.85
N PRO A 168 -2.37 -7.22 0.91
CA PRO A 168 -3.16 -6.91 -0.29
C PRO A 168 -3.57 -8.18 -1.05
N GLN A 169 -4.72 -8.13 -1.73
CA GLN A 169 -5.21 -9.25 -2.55
C GLN A 169 -4.70 -9.20 -3.99
N ILE A 170 -4.48 -7.98 -4.49
CA ILE A 170 -4.13 -7.68 -5.88
C ILE A 170 -2.98 -6.65 -5.89
N LEU A 171 -2.19 -6.61 -6.96
CA LEU A 171 -1.00 -5.79 -7.14
C LEU A 171 -1.34 -4.31 -7.05
N LEU A 172 -2.43 -3.89 -7.68
CA LEU A 172 -2.92 -2.50 -7.59
C LEU A 172 -3.27 -2.09 -6.14
N GLY A 173 -3.58 -3.05 -5.28
CA GLY A 173 -3.86 -2.84 -3.86
C GLY A 173 -2.62 -2.62 -3.01
N ILE A 174 -1.42 -2.87 -3.53
CA ILE A 174 -0.14 -2.68 -2.82
C ILE A 174 0.05 -1.20 -2.49
N TYR A 175 -0.16 -0.31 -3.47
CA TYR A 175 -0.03 1.12 -3.26
C TYR A 175 -0.87 1.59 -2.07
N GLN A 176 -2.17 1.25 -2.06
CA GLN A 176 -3.06 1.66 -0.99
C GLN A 176 -2.64 1.07 0.36
N SER A 177 -2.25 -0.20 0.39
CA SER A 177 -1.80 -0.87 1.62
C SER A 177 -0.52 -0.22 2.18
N ALA A 178 0.42 0.14 1.31
CA ALA A 178 1.63 0.86 1.69
C ALA A 178 1.32 2.26 2.21
N GLN A 179 0.44 3.02 1.54
CA GLN A 179 0.01 4.33 2.02
C GLN A 179 -0.68 4.24 3.39
N THR A 180 -1.55 3.25 3.60
CA THR A 180 -2.22 3.04 4.90
C THR A 180 -1.20 2.72 5.99
N LEU A 181 -0.22 1.86 5.72
CA LEU A 181 0.88 1.58 6.65
C LEU A 181 1.67 2.86 6.96
N ALA A 182 2.17 3.57 5.94
CA ALA A 182 2.99 4.76 6.16
C ALA A 182 2.24 5.83 6.97
N ASN A 183 0.98 6.10 6.61
CA ASN A 183 0.17 7.10 7.29
C ASN A 183 -0.19 6.70 8.71
N GLY A 184 -0.70 5.50 8.93
CA GLY A 184 -1.20 5.07 10.24
C GLY A 184 -0.13 4.60 11.21
N HIS A 185 1.00 4.07 10.73
CA HIS A 185 2.03 3.46 11.59
C HIS A 185 3.28 4.33 11.77
N TRP A 186 3.65 5.13 10.78
CA TRP A 186 4.85 5.98 10.85
C TRP A 186 4.54 7.45 11.10
N ILE A 187 3.54 7.99 10.41
CA ILE A 187 3.34 9.44 10.29
C ILE A 187 2.35 9.99 11.31
N ASP A 188 1.29 9.24 11.63
CA ASP A 188 0.18 9.73 12.47
C ASP A 188 0.69 10.33 13.80
N PRO A 189 0.46 11.63 14.04
CA PRO A 189 0.94 12.31 15.23
C PRO A 189 0.13 12.00 16.49
N GLU A 190 -1.13 11.56 16.38
CA GLU A 190 -2.08 11.41 17.50
C GLU A 190 -2.16 9.97 18.05
N ASP A 191 -1.70 8.97 17.29
CA ASP A 191 -1.67 7.60 17.76
C ASP A 191 -0.50 7.37 18.74
N HIS A 192 -0.80 6.82 19.91
CA HIS A 192 0.18 6.40 20.91
C HIS A 192 0.92 5.12 20.50
N GLN A 193 0.63 4.56 19.32
CA GLN A 193 1.30 3.38 18.73
C GLN A 193 2.19 3.73 17.53
N LYS A 194 2.92 4.86 17.60
CA LYS A 194 3.98 5.18 16.63
C LYS A 194 4.99 4.04 16.58
N CYS A 195 5.49 3.73 15.39
CA CYS A 195 6.55 2.75 15.22
C CYS A 195 7.76 3.08 16.12
N THR A 196 8.02 2.32 17.17
CA THR A 196 9.16 2.57 18.07
C THR A 196 10.49 2.14 17.47
N ALA A 197 10.45 1.31 16.41
CA ALA A 197 11.62 0.76 15.77
C ALA A 197 12.18 1.64 14.64
N ILE A 198 11.37 2.51 14.03
CA ILE A 198 11.85 3.43 12.99
C ILE A 198 12.64 4.58 13.61
N GLN A 199 13.74 4.95 12.96
CA GLN A 199 14.56 6.05 13.45
C GLN A 199 13.80 7.39 13.37
N PRO A 200 13.88 8.26 14.40
CA PRO A 200 13.12 9.51 14.44
C PRO A 200 13.35 10.44 13.24
N PHE A 201 14.59 10.54 12.75
CA PHE A 201 14.88 11.42 11.61
C PHE A 201 14.20 10.92 10.32
N VAL A 202 14.11 9.60 10.11
CA VAL A 202 13.42 9.03 8.93
C VAL A 202 11.94 9.37 8.98
N ARG A 203 11.33 9.29 10.17
CA ARG A 203 9.94 9.72 10.37
C ARG A 203 9.75 11.20 10.06
N GLN A 204 10.61 12.05 10.60
CA GLN A 204 10.54 13.49 10.37
C GLN A 204 10.68 13.82 8.87
N GLN A 205 11.60 13.16 8.18
CA GLN A 205 11.78 13.31 6.73
C GLN A 205 10.53 12.86 5.96
N MET A 206 9.89 11.74 6.34
CA MET A 206 8.64 11.31 5.73
C MET A 206 7.51 12.33 5.94
N GLN A 207 7.41 12.93 7.12
CA GLN A 207 6.40 13.95 7.44
C GLN A 207 6.59 15.20 6.56
N GLN A 208 7.82 15.73 6.51
CA GLN A 208 8.17 16.89 5.69
C GLN A 208 7.88 16.64 4.21
N LEU A 209 8.35 15.50 3.66
CA LEU A 209 8.14 15.17 2.26
C LEU A 209 6.67 14.96 1.91
N LYS A 210 5.86 14.43 2.85
CA LYS A 210 4.42 14.27 2.67
C LYS A 210 3.73 15.62 2.48
N GLU A 211 4.07 16.60 3.30
CA GLU A 211 3.52 17.96 3.23
C GLU A 211 3.87 18.61 1.89
N CYS A 212 5.14 18.53 1.46
CA CYS A 212 5.58 19.05 0.16
C CYS A 212 4.88 18.38 -1.03
N THR A 213 4.63 17.06 -0.96
CA THR A 213 4.00 16.29 -2.05
C THR A 213 2.55 16.70 -2.30
N THR A 214 1.83 17.23 -1.31
CA THR A 214 0.42 17.66 -1.50
C THR A 214 0.25 18.81 -2.49
N VAL A 215 1.33 19.56 -2.72
CA VAL A 215 1.42 20.69 -3.65
C VAL A 215 1.70 20.20 -5.09
N GLU A 216 2.41 19.08 -5.26
CA GLU A 216 2.84 18.52 -6.54
C GLU A 216 1.92 17.39 -7.02
N ARG A 217 0.66 17.72 -7.36
CA ARG A 217 -0.38 16.73 -7.75
C ARG A 217 -0.22 16.10 -9.15
N GLN A 218 0.99 15.80 -9.60
CA GLN A 218 1.23 15.35 -10.98
C GLN A 218 1.43 13.84 -11.17
N TYR A 219 1.56 13.05 -10.10
CA TYR A 219 1.87 11.61 -10.23
C TYR A 219 0.63 10.72 -9.99
N SER A 220 -0.38 10.84 -10.86
CA SER A 220 -1.56 9.96 -10.86
C SER A 220 -1.26 8.51 -11.29
N GLN A 221 -0.04 8.22 -11.78
CA GLN A 221 0.39 6.90 -12.25
C GLN A 221 1.04 6.00 -11.16
N GLY A 222 1.07 6.42 -9.90
CA GLY A 222 1.77 5.69 -8.84
C GLY A 222 1.28 4.24 -8.65
N LYS A 223 -0.01 3.96 -8.80
CA LYS A 223 -0.54 2.61 -8.55
C LYS A 223 -0.03 1.55 -9.53
N GLU A 224 -0.03 1.88 -10.83
CA GLU A 224 0.46 0.98 -11.88
C GLU A 224 1.96 0.75 -11.73
N TYR A 225 2.73 1.81 -11.47
CA TYR A 225 4.15 1.69 -11.18
C TYR A 225 4.42 0.71 -10.03
N TRP A 226 3.71 0.89 -8.90
CA TRP A 226 3.87 0.01 -7.74
C TRP A 226 3.51 -1.45 -8.04
N ALA A 227 2.47 -1.69 -8.83
CA ALA A 227 2.08 -3.03 -9.27
C ALA A 227 3.16 -3.67 -10.15
N THR A 228 3.65 -2.93 -11.15
CA THR A 228 4.71 -3.38 -12.06
C THR A 228 6.00 -3.71 -11.30
N GLN A 229 6.44 -2.83 -10.39
CA GLN A 229 7.66 -3.07 -9.61
C GLN A 229 7.50 -4.24 -8.63
N ALA A 230 6.30 -4.48 -8.10
CA ALA A 230 6.05 -5.68 -7.31
C ALA A 230 6.17 -6.95 -8.17
N ALA A 231 5.69 -6.92 -9.41
CA ALA A 231 5.87 -8.02 -10.35
C ALA A 231 7.35 -8.28 -10.71
N VAL A 232 8.15 -7.22 -10.86
CA VAL A 232 9.61 -7.30 -11.02
C VAL A 232 10.28 -7.96 -9.81
N LEU A 233 9.79 -7.68 -8.60
CA LEU A 233 10.23 -8.34 -7.36
C LEU A 233 9.74 -9.80 -7.22
N GLY A 234 9.04 -10.30 -8.24
CA GLY A 234 8.57 -11.68 -8.32
C GLY A 234 7.22 -11.90 -7.65
N VAL A 235 6.43 -10.85 -7.39
CA VAL A 235 5.06 -10.98 -6.87
C VAL A 235 4.09 -11.21 -8.02
N ILE A 236 3.15 -12.12 -7.86
CA ILE A 236 2.09 -12.43 -8.84
C ILE A 236 0.73 -12.41 -8.16
N GLU A 237 -0.32 -12.12 -8.92
CA GLU A 237 -1.70 -12.27 -8.48
C GLU A 237 -2.16 -13.69 -8.73
N HIS A 238 -2.60 -14.39 -7.69
CA HIS A 238 -3.31 -15.65 -7.81
C HIS A 238 -4.81 -15.40 -7.61
N PRO A 239 -5.70 -15.88 -8.50
CA PRO A 239 -7.14 -15.60 -8.44
C PRO A 239 -7.80 -15.97 -7.10
N GLN A 240 -7.44 -17.14 -6.55
CA GLN A 240 -7.97 -17.65 -5.29
C GLN A 240 -7.17 -17.20 -4.05
N TRP A 241 -5.84 -17.26 -4.12
CA TRP A 241 -4.95 -17.12 -2.95
C TRP A 241 -4.38 -15.71 -2.75
N GLY A 242 -4.73 -14.76 -3.60
CA GLY A 242 -4.24 -13.38 -3.54
C GLY A 242 -2.79 -13.26 -4.03
N LEU A 243 -2.03 -12.31 -3.48
CA LEU A 243 -0.65 -12.12 -3.88
C LEU A 243 0.25 -13.27 -3.44
N ARG A 244 1.17 -13.68 -4.31
CA ARG A 244 2.08 -14.81 -4.11
C ARG A 244 3.46 -14.44 -4.65
N PHE A 245 4.52 -15.07 -4.17
CA PHE A 245 5.76 -15.03 -4.91
C PHE A 245 5.73 -16.06 -6.03
N LYS A 246 6.40 -15.76 -7.15
CA LYS A 246 6.76 -16.76 -8.16
C LYS A 246 7.58 -17.85 -7.45
N PRO A 247 7.36 -19.13 -7.74
CA PRO A 247 8.28 -20.18 -7.32
C PRO A 247 9.72 -19.81 -7.67
N LEU A 248 10.69 -20.25 -6.88
CA LEU A 248 12.07 -20.25 -7.38
C LEU A 248 12.08 -21.28 -8.52
N ASP A 249 12.56 -20.89 -9.71
CA ASP A 249 12.68 -21.84 -10.82
C ASP A 249 13.44 -23.06 -10.30
N THR A 250 12.74 -24.17 -10.12
CA THR A 250 13.40 -25.46 -9.88
C THR A 250 14.25 -25.69 -11.11
N PRO A 251 15.59 -25.81 -11.00
CA PRO A 251 16.36 -26.25 -12.15
C PRO A 251 15.73 -27.55 -12.63
N HIS A 252 15.37 -27.61 -13.91
CA HIS A 252 15.01 -28.87 -14.54
C HIS A 252 16.21 -29.80 -14.34
N VAL A 253 16.08 -30.75 -13.41
CA VAL A 253 17.04 -31.82 -13.15
C VAL A 253 16.98 -32.81 -14.29
#